data_AF-A0A2N2HDJ5-F1
#
_entry.id   AF-A0A2N2HDJ5-F1
#
_cell.length_a   1.000
_cell.length_b   1.000
_cell.length_c   1.000
_cell.angle_alpha   90.00
_cell.angle_beta   90.00
_cell.angle_gamma   90.00
#
_symmetry.space_group_name_H-M   'P 1'
#
loop_
_entity.id
_entity.type
_entity.pdbx_description
1 polymer ?
#
loop_
_entity_poly.entity_id
_entity_poly.type
_entity_poly.pdbx_seq_one_letter_code
_entity_poly.pdbx_strand_id
1 'polypeptide(L)' 'EVFRGRSKSPLYVTAAGMDPSEAAGHIRSMHGGHRIPTLLKQVDRLSRS' A
#
# COMPACT_ATOMS: atom_id res chain seq x y z
N GLU A 1 -0.06 4.67 10.08
CA GLU A 1 -1.21 4.65 9.14
C GLU A 1 -0.86 5.38 7.85
N VAL A 2 -1.45 4.99 6.72
CA VAL A 2 -1.20 5.57 5.39
C VAL A 2 -2.52 5.84 4.66
N PHE A 3 -2.81 7.11 4.38
CA PHE A 3 -3.93 7.52 3.53
C PHE A 3 -3.50 7.61 2.07
N ARG A 4 -4.35 7.18 1.15
CA ARG A 4 -4.07 7.13 -0.29
C ARG A 4 -5.29 7.45 -1.14
N GLY A 5 -5.03 8.08 -2.29
CA GLY A 5 -6.08 8.50 -3.20
C GLY A 5 -7.08 9.43 -2.51
N ARG A 6 -8.37 9.21 -2.76
CA ARG A 6 -9.46 9.91 -2.05
C ARG A 6 -10.06 9.09 -0.90
N SER A 7 -9.40 8.00 -0.48
CA SER A 7 -9.94 7.11 0.55
C SER A 7 -9.76 7.69 1.94
N LYS A 8 -10.83 7.69 2.72
CA LYS A 8 -10.82 8.03 4.16
C LYS A 8 -10.46 6.84 5.05
N SER A 9 -10.35 5.64 4.49
CA SER A 9 -9.93 4.43 5.21
C SER A 9 -8.43 4.22 5.04
N PRO A 10 -7.62 4.29 6.11
CA PRO A 10 -6.18 4.17 6.01
C PRO A 10 -5.74 2.73 5.70
N LEU A 11 -4.51 2.58 5.21
CA LEU A 11 -3.74 1.35 5.28
C LEU A 11 -2.93 1.34 6.58
N TYR A 12 -2.97 0.22 7.28
CA TYR A 12 -2.08 -0.06 8.41
C TYR A 12 -0.87 -0.80 7.86
N VAL A 13 0.29 -0.14 7.91
CA VAL A 13 1.54 -0.66 7.36
C VAL A 13 2.45 -1.00 8.54
N THR A 14 2.93 -2.25 8.57
CA THR A 14 4.02 -2.71 9.43
C THR A 14 5.24 -2.99 8.56
N ALA A 15 6.41 -3.10 9.19
CA ALA A 15 7.65 -3.40 8.51
C ALA A 15 8.33 -4.62 9.15
N ALA A 16 9.09 -5.36 8.35
CA ALA A 16 9.93 -6.45 8.79
C ALA A 16 11.34 -6.22 8.22
N GLY A 17 12.33 -6.05 9.08
CA GLY A 17 13.72 -5.80 8.68
C GLY A 17 14.01 -4.40 8.12
N MET A 18 13.12 -3.43 8.30
CA MET A 18 13.34 -2.02 7.92
C MET A 18 12.53 -1.05 8.80
N ASP A 19 12.78 0.25 8.67
CA ASP A 19 12.02 1.27 9.40
C ASP A 19 10.55 1.33 8.92
N PRO A 20 9.56 1.33 9.83
CA PRO A 20 8.14 1.44 9.47
C PRO A 20 7.78 2.71 8.68
N SER A 21 8.50 3.80 8.87
CA SER A 21 8.27 5.08 8.17
C SER A 21 8.76 5.01 6.73
N GLU A 22 9.89 4.35 6.49
CA GLU A 22 10.38 4.07 5.13
C GLU A 22 9.42 3.16 4.37
N ALA A 23 8.95 2.08 5.01
CA ALA A 23 7.92 1.20 4.44
C ALA A 23 6.63 1.97 4.10
N ALA A 24 6.17 2.84 5.00
CA ALA A 24 5.03 3.71 4.74
C ALA A 24 5.28 4.68 3.57
N GLY A 25 6.51 5.20 3.42
CA GLY A 25 6.94 6.02 2.28
C GLY A 25 6.89 5.27 0.95
N HIS A 26 7.35 4.01 0.92
CA HIS A 26 7.20 3.15 -0.24
C HIS A 26 5.74 2.93 -0.60
N ILE A 27 4.88 2.59 0.37
CA ILE A 27 3.44 2.43 0.13
C ILE A 27 2.80 3.73 -0.36
N ARG A 28 3.19 4.91 0.14
CA ARG A 28 2.65 6.20 -0.35
C ARG A 28 3.03 6.48 -1.80
N SER A 29 4.27 6.19 -2.18
CA SER A 29 4.83 6.51 -3.50
C SER A 29 4.42 5.54 -4.62
N MET A 30 3.94 4.33 -4.28
CA MET A 30 3.52 3.36 -5.30
C MET A 30 2.42 3.93 -6.22
N HIS A 31 2.44 3.54 -7.49
CA HIS A 31 1.48 4.00 -8.50
C HIS A 31 0.00 3.65 -8.18
N GLY A 32 -0.91 4.54 -8.59
CA GLY A 32 -2.37 4.35 -8.55
C GLY A 32 -3.14 5.38 -7.72
N GLY A 33 -4.35 5.75 -8.16
CA GLY A 33 -5.19 6.76 -7.50
C GLY A 33 -6.12 6.23 -6.40
N HIS A 34 -6.03 4.95 -6.04
CA HIS A 34 -6.92 4.30 -5.08
C HIS A 34 -6.24 4.03 -3.73
N ARG A 35 -7.02 3.52 -2.77
CA ARG A 35 -6.54 3.10 -1.44
C ARG A 35 -5.44 2.05 -1.55
N ILE A 36 -5.69 0.99 -2.32
CA ILE A 36 -4.72 -0.09 -2.57
C ILE A 36 -3.89 0.28 -3.80
N PRO A 37 -2.54 0.25 -3.72
CA PRO A 37 -1.68 0.49 -4.87
C PRO A 37 -1.99 -0.45 -6.04
N THR A 38 -1.82 0.04 -7.27
CA THR A 38 -2.14 -0.75 -8.48
C THR A 38 -1.38 -2.08 -8.52
N LEU A 39 -0.10 -2.06 -8.15
CA LEU A 39 0.74 -3.26 -8.10
C LEU A 39 0.19 -4.31 -7.11
N LEU A 40 -0.14 -3.90 -5.88
CA LEU A 40 -0.65 -4.83 -4.85
C LEU A 40 -2.02 -5.40 -5.22
N LYS A 41 -2.87 -4.61 -5.91
CA LYS A 41 -4.14 -5.10 -6.46
C LYS A 41 -3.92 -6.19 -7.51
N GLN A 42 -2.89 -6.07 -8.34
CA GLN A 42 -2.57 -7.10 -9.35
C GLN A 42 -2.03 -8.37 -8.68
N VAL A 43 -1.18 -8.25 -7.66
CA VAL A 43 -0.67 -9.40 -6.88
C VAL A 43 -1.83 -10.19 -6.26
N ASP A 44 -2.74 -9.54 -5.55
CA ASP A 44 -3.90 -10.23 -4.95
C ASP A 44 -4.75 -10.98 -5.99
N ARG A 45 -4.93 -10.38 -7.18
CA ARG A 45 -5.65 -11.05 -8.28
C ARG A 45 -4.92 -12.31 -8.77
N LEU A 46 -3.59 -12.25 -8.91
CA LEU A 46 -2.78 -13.35 -9.42
C LEU A 46 -2.58 -14.47 -8.38
N SER A 47 -2.53 -14.15 -7.10
CA SER A 47 -2.37 -15.16 -6.04
C SER A 47 -3.64 -15.98 -5.75
N ARG A 48 -4.77 -15.62 -6.38
CA ARG A 48 -6.07 -16.31 -6.23
C ARG A 48 -6.43 -17.20 -7.42
N SER A 49 -5.63 -17.21 -8.47
CA SER A 49 -5.74 -18.07 -9.65
C SER A 49 -4.77 -19.24 -9.54
#